data_AF-A0A232LZJ0-F1
#
_entry.id   AF-A0A232LZJ0-F1
#
_cell.length_a   1.000
_cell.length_b   1.000
_cell.length_c   1.000
_cell.angle_alpha   90.00
_cell.angle_beta   90.00
_cell.angle_gamma   90.00
#
_symmetry.space_group_name_H-M   'P 1'
#
loop_
_entity.id
_entity.type
_entity.pdbx_description
1 polymer ?
#
loop_
_entity_poly.entity_id
_entity_poly.type
_entity_poly.pdbx_seq_one_letter_code
_entity_poly.pdbx_strand_id
1 'polypeptide(L)'
;MSATAFGERLLSEVHTERLDELLKDLRTSEDHTHPGPSSLGVRKLDELLDVFLGCHRHEQTLREQQGLRSQKCRLPVLEISSPSSGAGKSQLLYYMAAKAVLPFSHHGIRLDGCGSAVVLLDTDARFDAARLRAVASGVVQWKRSQAEDERDLALEHADFGLDCLLQDALQHVHVFRPQSSSALLATLQNLDAYLLDLTRHRSAARPLHAILLDSASAFFWPDRLRDEVARTEEIGCPSAEIERDRQQQRSFHLVVLYRELVEELLRLQARFDCVVIYTTWGVSPAYNHQGLPSFKPHLPGLWKTFPVLRVVVQRDSVQAFGPETTVADAERDAFTRQTVVLQGKFSVWVDPWGQEDWPPPIVSALDWSGGCCSFAFEVTREGVFLGSDAGAAGSK
;
A
#
# COMPACT_ATOMS: atom_id res chain seq x y z
N MET A 1 10.84 -40.56 40.13
CA MET A 1 10.38 -40.03 38.82
C MET A 1 10.82 -41.01 37.76
N SER A 2 9.89 -41.50 36.93
CA SER A 2 10.19 -42.46 35.87
C SER A 2 10.98 -41.79 34.75
N ALA A 3 11.95 -42.48 34.15
CA ALA A 3 12.69 -42.00 32.98
C ALA A 3 11.77 -41.61 31.81
N THR A 4 10.60 -42.23 31.71
CA THR A 4 9.57 -41.88 30.70
C THR A 4 8.97 -40.49 30.93
N ALA A 5 8.64 -40.13 32.18
CA ALA A 5 8.07 -38.81 32.50
C ALA A 5 9.09 -37.68 32.33
N PHE A 6 10.38 -37.98 32.48
CA PHE A 6 11.46 -37.03 32.19
C PHE A 6 11.67 -36.85 30.68
N GLY A 7 11.57 -37.94 29.90
CA GLY A 7 11.64 -37.90 28.44
C GLY A 7 10.50 -37.10 27.79
N GLU A 8 9.26 -37.26 28.28
CA GLU A 8 8.11 -36.48 27.80
C GLU A 8 8.26 -34.98 28.09
N ARG A 9 8.82 -34.63 29.25
CA ARG A 9 9.08 -33.23 29.62
C ARG A 9 10.16 -32.59 28.75
N LEU A 10 11.27 -33.30 28.50
CA LEU A 10 12.31 -32.82 27.59
C LEU A 10 11.80 -32.67 26.14
N LEU A 11 10.95 -33.58 25.67
CA LEU A 11 10.33 -33.46 24.34
C LEU A 11 9.34 -32.30 24.26
N SER A 12 8.67 -31.94 25.36
CA SER A 12 7.83 -30.72 25.43
C SER A 12 8.63 -29.42 25.48
N GLU A 13 9.91 -29.48 25.88
CA GLU A 13 10.85 -28.35 25.89
C GLU A 13 11.56 -28.17 24.54
N VAL A 14 11.56 -29.20 23.66
CA VAL A 14 12.08 -29.08 22.30
C VAL A 14 11.04 -28.38 21.43
N HIS A 15 11.19 -27.06 21.35
CA HIS A 15 10.43 -26.24 20.42
C HIS A 15 10.99 -26.41 19.01
N THR A 16 10.19 -27.01 18.11
CA THR A 16 10.52 -27.11 16.69
C THR A 16 10.01 -25.87 15.97
N GLU A 17 10.87 -24.88 15.77
CA GLU A 17 10.61 -23.74 14.89
C GLU A 17 11.17 -24.02 13.50
N ARG A 18 10.49 -23.53 12.47
CA ARG A 18 11.05 -23.55 11.11
C ARG A 18 12.09 -22.43 10.98
N LEU A 19 13.10 -22.62 10.13
CA LEU A 19 14.15 -21.61 9.93
C LEU A 19 13.58 -20.25 9.48
N ASP A 20 12.48 -20.24 8.74
CA ASP A 20 11.77 -19.01 8.35
C ASP A 20 11.12 -18.28 9.54
N GLU A 21 10.66 -19.02 10.55
CA GLU A 21 10.11 -18.45 11.80
C GLU A 21 11.25 -17.86 12.65
N LEU A 22 12.35 -18.59 12.77
CA LEU A 22 13.53 -18.16 13.52
C LEU A 22 14.21 -16.93 12.88
N LEU A 23 14.30 -16.88 11.53
CA LEU A 23 14.80 -15.70 10.81
C LEU A 23 13.85 -14.50 10.92
N LYS A 24 12.54 -14.74 11.04
CA LYS A 24 11.56 -13.69 11.27
C LYS A 24 11.73 -13.10 12.67
N ASP A 25 11.89 -13.95 13.69
CA ASP A 25 12.09 -13.50 15.06
C ASP A 25 13.43 -12.75 15.22
N LEU A 26 14.50 -13.22 14.57
CA LEU A 26 15.79 -12.52 14.52
C LEU A 26 15.68 -11.14 13.85
N ARG A 27 14.95 -11.02 12.73
CA ARG A 27 14.70 -9.71 12.09
C ARG A 27 13.99 -8.75 13.04
N THR A 28 13.01 -9.24 13.81
CA THR A 28 12.33 -8.40 14.81
C THR A 28 13.21 -8.06 16.03
N SER A 29 14.25 -8.86 16.30
CA SER A 29 15.17 -8.65 17.43
C SER A 29 16.38 -7.77 17.11
N GLU A 30 16.83 -7.68 15.85
CA GLU A 30 17.99 -6.86 15.45
C GLU A 30 17.67 -5.35 15.34
N ASP A 31 16.39 -4.96 15.45
CA ASP A 31 15.90 -3.59 15.25
C ASP A 31 16.14 -2.61 16.42
N HIS A 32 16.90 -2.98 17.46
CA HIS A 32 17.11 -2.11 18.63
C HIS A 32 18.11 -0.96 18.43
N THR A 33 18.72 -0.81 17.25
CA THR A 33 19.72 0.23 16.98
C THR A 33 19.25 1.35 16.04
N HIS A 34 18.07 1.22 15.44
CA HIS A 34 17.47 2.20 14.54
C HIS A 34 15.98 2.40 14.89
N PRO A 35 15.40 3.61 14.72
CA PRO A 35 13.95 3.76 14.83
C PRO A 35 13.32 2.76 13.85
N GLY A 36 12.44 1.88 14.36
CA GLY A 36 11.99 0.68 13.67
C GLY A 36 11.56 0.93 12.21
N PRO A 37 11.72 -0.07 11.32
CA PRO A 37 11.46 0.08 9.90
C PRO A 37 10.03 0.58 9.68
N SER A 38 9.91 1.74 9.04
CA SER A 38 8.62 2.26 8.56
C SER A 38 8.00 1.21 7.64
N SER A 39 6.87 0.63 8.06
CA SER A 39 6.23 -0.47 7.35
C SER A 39 5.79 -0.09 5.93
N LEU A 40 5.33 1.15 5.75
CA LEU A 40 4.85 1.72 4.49
C LEU A 40 5.85 2.73 3.87
N GLY A 41 6.92 3.08 4.60
CA GLY A 41 7.87 4.11 4.18
C GLY A 41 7.34 5.55 4.27
N VAL A 42 6.14 5.75 4.82
CA VAL A 42 5.47 7.06 4.96
C VAL A 42 5.01 7.20 6.40
N ARG A 43 5.74 7.98 7.20
CA ARG A 43 5.52 8.14 8.64
C ARG A 43 4.06 8.40 9.01
N LYS A 44 3.36 9.27 8.29
CA LYS A 44 1.95 9.58 8.56
C LYS A 44 1.01 8.39 8.32
N LEU A 45 1.30 7.55 7.33
CA LEU A 45 0.55 6.32 7.10
C LEU A 45 0.94 5.24 8.11
N ASP A 46 2.21 5.15 8.50
CA ASP A 46 2.67 4.22 9.55
C ASP A 46 2.02 4.54 10.89
N GLU A 47 1.99 5.82 11.29
CA GLU A 47 1.29 6.30 12.50
C GLU A 47 -0.19 5.88 12.50
N LEU A 48 -0.88 6.01 11.36
CA LEU A 48 -2.26 5.56 11.21
C LEU A 48 -2.37 4.02 11.28
N LEU A 49 -1.52 3.31 10.55
CA LEU A 49 -1.53 1.85 10.50
C LEU A 49 -1.26 1.22 11.86
N ASP A 50 -0.36 1.81 12.65
CA ASP A 50 -0.03 1.37 14.00
C ASP A 50 -1.23 1.46 14.96
N VAL A 51 -2.12 2.44 14.79
CA VAL A 51 -3.38 2.51 15.56
C VAL A 51 -4.24 1.28 15.29
N PHE A 52 -4.39 0.89 14.02
CA PHE A 52 -5.21 -0.27 13.63
C PHE A 52 -4.54 -1.60 14.02
N LEU A 53 -3.22 -1.73 13.83
CA LEU A 53 -2.47 -2.94 14.21
C LEU A 53 -2.34 -3.10 15.73
N GLY A 54 -2.10 -2.01 16.46
CA GLY A 54 -1.92 -2.01 17.92
C GLY A 54 -3.18 -2.45 18.65
N CYS A 55 -4.36 -2.05 18.17
CA CYS A 55 -5.63 -2.54 18.69
C CYS A 55 -5.76 -4.06 18.57
N HIS A 56 -5.38 -4.63 17.41
CA HIS A 56 -5.44 -6.07 17.21
C HIS A 56 -4.43 -6.85 18.05
N ARG A 57 -3.23 -6.30 18.30
CA ARG A 57 -2.26 -6.93 19.23
C ARG A 57 -2.80 -7.01 20.65
N HIS A 58 -3.45 -5.95 21.14
CA HIS A 58 -4.04 -5.94 22.48
C HIS A 58 -5.15 -6.99 22.63
N GLU A 59 -6.03 -7.12 21.64
CA GLU A 59 -7.05 -8.17 21.60
C GLU A 59 -6.43 -9.59 21.56
N GLN A 60 -5.32 -9.77 20.85
CA GLN A 60 -4.59 -11.04 20.79
C GLN A 60 -3.98 -11.41 22.15
N THR A 61 -3.29 -10.48 22.81
CA THR A 61 -2.69 -10.74 24.15
C THR A 61 -3.75 -11.12 25.17
N LEU A 62 -4.93 -10.50 25.14
CA LEU A 62 -6.06 -10.86 26.02
C LEU A 62 -6.59 -12.27 25.73
N ARG A 63 -6.62 -12.71 24.47
CA ARG A 63 -7.06 -14.07 24.08
C ARG A 63 -6.04 -15.14 24.44
N GLU A 64 -4.75 -14.84 24.30
CA GLU A 64 -3.65 -15.72 24.71
C GLU A 64 -3.66 -15.96 26.23
N GLN A 65 -3.89 -14.90 27.01
CA GLN A 65 -4.06 -15.00 28.47
C GLN A 65 -5.27 -15.85 28.89
N GLN A 66 -6.25 -16.02 28.00
CA GLN A 66 -7.43 -16.89 28.19
C GLN A 66 -7.23 -18.31 27.64
N GLY A 67 -6.04 -18.66 27.16
CA GLY A 67 -5.73 -19.99 26.63
C GLY A 67 -6.36 -20.30 25.26
N LEU A 68 -6.90 -19.28 24.56
CA LEU A 68 -7.34 -19.43 23.17
C LEU A 68 -6.13 -19.32 22.23
N ARG A 69 -6.15 -20.11 21.13
CA ARG A 69 -5.09 -20.08 20.11
C ARG A 69 -4.80 -18.65 19.65
N SER A 70 -3.54 -18.23 19.77
CA SER A 70 -3.03 -16.98 19.21
C SER A 70 -3.31 -16.93 17.71
N GLN A 71 -3.99 -15.87 17.27
CA GLN A 71 -4.16 -15.60 15.84
C GLN A 71 -2.89 -14.89 15.38
N LYS A 72 -2.22 -15.40 14.33
CA LYS A 72 -0.98 -14.82 13.79
C LYS A 72 -1.16 -13.32 13.56
N CYS A 73 -0.21 -12.49 14.02
CA CYS A 73 -0.25 -11.03 13.83
C CYS A 73 -0.46 -10.73 12.35
N ARG A 74 -1.52 -9.97 12.02
CA ARG A 74 -1.84 -9.64 10.63
C ARG A 74 -0.73 -8.75 10.08
N LEU A 75 -0.19 -9.14 8.94
CA LEU A 75 0.76 -8.31 8.22
C LEU A 75 0.02 -7.13 7.57
N PRO A 76 0.66 -5.97 7.40
CA PRO A 76 -0.03 -4.77 6.96
C PRO A 76 -0.62 -4.88 5.55
N VAL A 77 -1.91 -4.54 5.43
CA VAL A 77 -2.61 -4.43 4.14
C VAL A 77 -3.27 -3.06 4.06
N LEU A 78 -2.90 -2.27 3.06
CA LEU A 78 -3.40 -0.91 2.83
C LEU A 78 -4.25 -0.86 1.57
N GLU A 79 -5.49 -0.38 1.70
CA GLU A 79 -6.35 0.00 0.58
C GLU A 79 -6.31 1.51 0.37
N ILE A 80 -6.10 1.93 -0.88
CA ILE A 80 -6.13 3.33 -1.30
C ILE A 80 -7.26 3.53 -2.32
N SER A 81 -8.30 4.26 -1.94
CA SER A 81 -9.44 4.56 -2.81
C SER A 81 -9.49 6.04 -3.18
N SER A 82 -10.27 6.41 -4.20
CA SER A 82 -10.48 7.81 -4.56
C SER A 82 -11.82 8.05 -5.26
N PRO A 83 -12.45 9.23 -5.09
CA PRO A 83 -13.73 9.57 -5.73
C PRO A 83 -13.63 9.70 -7.26
N SER A 84 -12.45 10.03 -7.76
CA SER A 84 -12.24 10.36 -9.17
C SER A 84 -10.93 9.79 -9.71
N SER A 85 -10.84 9.71 -11.03
CA SER A 85 -9.58 9.47 -11.73
C SER A 85 -8.65 10.67 -11.58
N GLY A 86 -7.34 10.44 -11.57
CA GLY A 86 -6.35 11.51 -11.40
C GLY A 86 -6.24 12.07 -9.98
N ALA A 87 -6.88 11.44 -9.00
CA ALA A 87 -6.86 11.87 -7.59
C ALA A 87 -5.54 11.55 -6.86
N GLY A 88 -4.45 11.19 -7.54
CA GLY A 88 -3.12 11.06 -6.90
C GLY A 88 -2.75 9.68 -6.35
N LYS A 89 -3.63 8.66 -6.43
CA LYS A 89 -3.34 7.28 -5.93
C LYS A 89 -2.01 6.71 -6.45
N SER A 90 -1.83 6.66 -7.77
CA SER A 90 -0.61 6.12 -8.37
C SER A 90 0.63 6.99 -8.06
N GLN A 91 0.46 8.29 -7.80
CA GLN A 91 1.56 9.17 -7.39
C GLN A 91 2.03 8.82 -5.97
N LEU A 92 1.09 8.55 -5.06
CA LEU A 92 1.40 8.07 -3.72
C LEU A 92 2.08 6.68 -3.77
N LEU A 93 1.60 5.77 -4.63
CA LEU A 93 2.28 4.48 -4.87
C LEU A 93 3.71 4.67 -5.38
N TYR A 94 3.95 5.59 -6.32
CA TYR A 94 5.31 5.86 -6.81
C TYR A 94 6.21 6.42 -5.72
N TYR A 95 5.70 7.29 -4.85
CA TYR A 95 6.45 7.79 -3.70
C TYR A 95 6.84 6.65 -2.75
N MET A 96 5.90 5.77 -2.39
CA MET A 96 6.17 4.61 -1.53
C MET A 96 7.15 3.63 -2.20
N ALA A 97 6.99 3.35 -3.48
CA ALA A 97 7.92 2.52 -4.25
C ALA A 97 9.33 3.11 -4.25
N ALA A 98 9.46 4.41 -4.50
CA ALA A 98 10.74 5.11 -4.46
C ALA A 98 11.39 5.02 -3.07
N LYS A 99 10.64 5.30 -2.01
CA LYS A 99 11.10 5.17 -0.61
C LYS A 99 11.56 3.76 -0.27
N ALA A 100 10.86 2.75 -0.75
CA ALA A 100 11.23 1.36 -0.51
C ALA A 100 12.57 0.98 -1.18
N VAL A 101 12.81 1.41 -2.42
CA VAL A 101 14.00 0.97 -3.18
C VAL A 101 15.23 1.85 -3.02
N LEU A 102 15.06 3.12 -2.65
CA LEU A 102 16.17 4.02 -2.34
C LEU A 102 16.94 3.51 -1.12
N PRO A 103 18.27 3.68 -1.06
CA PRO A 103 19.06 3.28 0.10
C PRO A 103 18.79 4.21 1.29
N PHE A 104 19.14 3.75 2.50
CA PHE A 104 19.00 4.55 3.71
C PHE A 104 19.83 5.84 3.67
N SER A 105 21.03 5.77 3.10
CA SER A 105 21.94 6.91 2.94
C SER A 105 22.76 6.81 1.67
N HIS A 106 23.18 7.94 1.13
CA HIS A 106 24.07 8.02 -0.04
C HIS A 106 25.08 9.15 0.14
N HIS A 107 26.38 8.84 0.04
CA HIS A 107 27.48 9.79 0.30
C HIS A 107 27.33 10.61 1.59
N GLY A 108 26.92 9.95 2.69
CA GLY A 108 26.74 10.60 4.00
C GLY A 108 25.42 11.38 4.16
N ILE A 109 24.61 11.52 3.11
CA ILE A 109 23.28 12.14 3.17
C ILE A 109 22.25 11.07 3.49
N ARG A 110 21.43 11.30 4.51
CA ARG A 110 20.36 10.40 4.93
C ARG A 110 19.14 10.59 4.03
N LEU A 111 18.75 9.54 3.30
CA LEU A 111 17.62 9.56 2.37
C LEU A 111 16.34 8.98 2.99
N ASP A 112 16.48 8.24 4.10
CA ASP A 112 15.39 7.51 4.75
C ASP A 112 14.68 6.57 3.77
N GLY A 113 15.45 5.89 2.92
CA GLY A 113 14.97 4.80 2.08
C GLY A 113 15.19 3.43 2.72
N CYS A 114 14.47 2.40 2.26
CA CYS A 114 14.50 1.06 2.86
C CYS A 114 15.53 0.11 2.23
N GLY A 115 16.17 0.48 1.11
CA GLY A 115 17.15 -0.35 0.40
C GLY A 115 16.61 -1.71 -0.03
N SER A 116 15.31 -1.82 -0.26
CA SER A 116 14.58 -3.06 -0.47
C SER A 116 14.16 -3.23 -1.94
N ALA A 117 13.44 -4.31 -2.24
CA ALA A 117 12.79 -4.53 -3.54
C ALA A 117 11.27 -4.35 -3.43
N VAL A 118 10.61 -4.03 -4.54
CA VAL A 118 9.16 -3.86 -4.61
C VAL A 118 8.62 -4.55 -5.86
N VAL A 119 7.46 -5.19 -5.72
CA VAL A 119 6.68 -5.69 -6.87
C VAL A 119 5.54 -4.74 -7.14
N LEU A 120 5.37 -4.31 -8.40
CA LEU A 120 4.27 -3.48 -8.87
C LEU A 120 3.47 -4.25 -9.93
N LEU A 121 2.22 -4.53 -9.61
CA LEU A 121 1.24 -5.20 -10.47
C LEU A 121 0.38 -4.11 -11.14
N ASP A 122 0.71 -3.77 -12.37
CA ASP A 122 0.04 -2.77 -13.21
C ASP A 122 -1.12 -3.42 -13.97
N THR A 123 -2.32 -3.41 -13.40
CA THR A 123 -3.51 -4.02 -14.01
C THR A 123 -4.27 -3.03 -14.90
N ASP A 124 -4.11 -1.72 -14.67
CA ASP A 124 -4.74 -0.65 -15.45
C ASP A 124 -3.87 -0.19 -16.65
N ALA A 125 -2.68 -0.80 -16.83
CA ALA A 125 -1.69 -0.47 -17.85
C ALA A 125 -1.29 1.03 -17.85
N ARG A 126 -1.16 1.61 -16.65
CA ARG A 126 -0.86 3.03 -16.42
C ARG A 126 0.53 3.28 -15.85
N PHE A 127 1.33 2.24 -15.65
CA PHE A 127 2.68 2.41 -15.12
C PHE A 127 3.56 3.28 -16.01
N ASP A 128 4.23 4.26 -15.40
CA ASP A 128 5.14 5.21 -16.03
C ASP A 128 6.48 5.21 -15.27
N ALA A 129 7.48 4.57 -15.88
CA ALA A 129 8.84 4.47 -15.34
C ALA A 129 9.54 5.83 -15.26
N ALA A 130 9.29 6.73 -16.23
CA ALA A 130 9.89 8.05 -16.23
C ALA A 130 9.35 8.88 -15.08
N ARG A 131 8.04 8.77 -14.81
CA ARG A 131 7.43 9.41 -13.65
C ARG A 131 7.94 8.85 -12.33
N LEU A 132 8.06 7.53 -12.19
CA LEU A 132 8.64 6.92 -10.98
C LEU A 132 10.08 7.41 -10.74
N ARG A 133 10.90 7.51 -11.80
CA ARG A 133 12.25 8.08 -11.71
C ARG A 133 12.22 9.54 -11.27
N ALA A 134 11.33 10.35 -11.82
CA ALA A 134 11.17 11.75 -11.40
C ALA A 134 10.83 11.83 -9.90
N VAL A 135 9.87 11.03 -9.43
CA VAL A 135 9.52 10.98 -8.00
C VAL A 135 10.71 10.56 -7.12
N ALA A 136 11.44 9.51 -7.50
CA ALA A 136 12.64 9.08 -6.77
C ALA A 136 13.73 10.16 -6.77
N SER A 137 13.95 10.84 -7.90
CA SER A 137 14.86 11.97 -8.02
C SER A 137 14.47 13.11 -7.10
N GLY A 138 13.19 13.50 -7.09
CA GLY A 138 12.65 14.55 -6.21
C GLY A 138 12.85 14.23 -4.73
N VAL A 139 12.66 12.97 -4.31
CA VAL A 139 12.95 12.54 -2.93
C VAL A 139 14.41 12.73 -2.57
N VAL A 140 15.33 12.32 -3.45
CA VAL A 140 16.78 12.46 -3.21
C VAL A 140 17.18 13.94 -3.16
N GLN A 141 16.76 14.73 -4.14
CA GLN A 141 17.08 16.16 -4.23
C GLN A 141 16.56 16.93 -3.02
N TRP A 142 15.33 16.65 -2.59
CA TRP A 142 14.76 17.26 -1.39
C TRP A 142 15.56 16.93 -0.13
N LYS A 143 15.98 15.66 0.05
CA LYS A 143 16.84 15.27 1.18
C LYS A 143 18.21 15.93 1.13
N ARG A 144 18.76 16.17 -0.06
CA ARG A 144 20.03 16.91 -0.23
C ARG A 144 19.88 18.38 0.15
N SER A 145 18.83 19.06 -0.32
CA SER A 145 18.64 20.49 -0.01
C SER A 145 18.46 20.74 1.49
N GLN A 146 17.82 19.81 2.21
CA GLN A 146 17.69 19.89 3.68
C GLN A 146 19.01 19.69 4.41
N ALA A 147 19.97 18.97 3.81
CA ALA A 147 21.30 18.75 4.39
C ALA A 147 22.28 19.89 4.07
N GLU A 148 22.05 20.63 2.97
CA GLU A 148 22.88 21.75 2.53
C GLU A 148 22.68 23.01 3.39
N ASP A 149 21.52 23.18 4.05
CA ASP A 149 21.31 24.25 5.05
C ASP A 149 22.15 24.08 6.33
N GLU A 150 22.83 22.93 6.52
CA GLU A 150 23.74 22.68 7.65
C GLU A 150 25.24 22.65 7.27
N ARG A 151 25.60 22.69 5.98
CA ARG A 151 27.01 22.70 5.54
C ARG A 151 27.21 23.58 4.31
N ASP A 152 27.73 24.77 4.55
CA ASP A 152 28.48 25.51 3.55
C ASP A 152 29.59 24.61 2.97
N LEU A 153 29.73 24.65 1.63
CA LEU A 153 30.78 24.09 0.78
C LEU A 153 30.55 22.66 0.24
N ALA A 154 30.06 22.57 -1.00
CA ALA A 154 30.83 22.08 -2.17
C ALA A 154 29.90 21.62 -3.31
N LEU A 155 29.45 22.55 -4.15
CA LEU A 155 28.83 22.26 -5.44
C LEU A 155 29.93 22.18 -6.50
N GLU A 156 30.02 21.03 -7.19
CA GLU A 156 30.33 20.93 -8.64
C GLU A 156 30.42 19.48 -9.15
N HIS A 157 30.32 18.44 -8.29
CA HIS A 157 30.40 17.02 -8.73
C HIS A 157 29.15 16.17 -8.42
N ALA A 158 28.02 16.78 -8.05
CA ALA A 158 26.88 16.09 -7.43
C ALA A 158 25.90 15.38 -8.41
N ASP A 159 25.97 15.69 -9.70
CA ASP A 159 24.98 15.21 -10.69
C ASP A 159 25.34 13.81 -11.23
N PHE A 160 26.62 13.52 -11.43
CA PHE A 160 27.08 12.22 -11.96
C PHE A 160 26.72 11.03 -11.05
N GLY A 161 26.62 11.26 -9.73
CA GLY A 161 26.24 10.23 -8.77
C GLY A 161 24.72 10.00 -8.65
N LEU A 162 23.89 10.97 -9.04
CA LEU A 162 22.44 10.85 -8.90
C LEU A 162 21.87 9.82 -9.87
N ASP A 163 22.29 9.86 -11.13
CA ASP A 163 21.79 8.93 -12.15
C ASP A 163 22.19 7.48 -11.86
N CYS A 164 23.42 7.25 -11.42
CA CYS A 164 23.86 5.92 -10.98
C CYS A 164 23.04 5.43 -9.78
N LEU A 165 22.85 6.26 -8.76
CA LEU A 165 22.01 5.95 -7.61
C LEU A 165 20.58 5.56 -8.02
N LEU A 166 19.95 6.38 -8.86
CA LEU A 166 18.57 6.15 -9.30
C LEU A 166 18.47 4.88 -10.15
N GLN A 167 19.43 4.64 -11.05
CA GLN A 167 19.48 3.42 -11.84
C GLN A 167 19.65 2.18 -10.95
N ASP A 168 20.57 2.24 -9.99
CA ASP A 168 20.83 1.16 -9.04
C ASP A 168 19.68 0.92 -8.07
N ALA A 169 18.89 1.94 -7.72
CA ALA A 169 17.71 1.79 -6.88
C ALA A 169 16.52 1.24 -7.69
N LEU A 170 16.22 1.82 -8.85
CA LEU A 170 15.02 1.51 -9.64
C LEU A 170 15.08 0.13 -10.32
N GLN A 171 16.25 -0.48 -10.48
CA GLN A 171 16.38 -1.88 -10.93
C GLN A 171 15.73 -2.90 -9.97
N HIS A 172 15.35 -2.47 -8.76
CA HIS A 172 14.69 -3.28 -7.74
C HIS A 172 13.16 -3.10 -7.71
N VAL A 173 12.61 -2.41 -8.71
CA VAL A 173 11.16 -2.32 -8.95
C VAL A 173 10.77 -3.33 -10.01
N HIS A 174 10.09 -4.40 -9.61
CA HIS A 174 9.64 -5.48 -10.49
C HIS A 174 8.22 -5.20 -10.97
N VAL A 175 8.06 -4.87 -12.25
CA VAL A 175 6.76 -4.50 -12.82
C VAL A 175 6.18 -5.68 -13.60
N PHE A 176 4.96 -6.07 -13.26
CA PHE A 176 4.16 -7.05 -14.00
C PHE A 176 2.88 -6.41 -14.49
N ARG A 177 2.47 -6.71 -15.73
CA ARG A 177 1.29 -6.11 -16.36
C ARG A 177 0.28 -7.17 -16.82
N PRO A 178 -0.36 -7.89 -15.89
CA PRO A 178 -1.39 -8.87 -16.24
C PRO A 178 -2.55 -8.17 -16.98
N GLN A 179 -3.19 -8.89 -17.90
CA GLN A 179 -4.27 -8.36 -18.76
C GLN A 179 -5.66 -8.92 -18.41
N SER A 180 -5.74 -9.72 -17.34
CA SER A 180 -6.97 -10.30 -16.82
C SER A 180 -6.75 -10.73 -15.37
N SER A 181 -7.84 -10.99 -14.65
CA SER A 181 -7.81 -11.54 -13.29
C SER A 181 -7.20 -12.93 -13.22
N SER A 182 -7.42 -13.79 -14.22
CA SER A 182 -6.74 -15.10 -14.32
C SER A 182 -5.23 -14.94 -14.54
N ALA A 183 -4.80 -13.98 -15.36
CA ALA A 183 -3.38 -13.68 -15.55
C ALA A 183 -2.74 -13.08 -14.30
N LEU A 184 -3.47 -12.24 -13.57
CA LEU A 184 -3.05 -11.70 -12.27
C LEU A 184 -2.88 -12.83 -11.25
N LEU A 185 -3.85 -13.74 -11.14
CA LEU A 185 -3.77 -14.90 -10.25
C LEU A 185 -2.57 -15.78 -10.59
N ALA A 186 -2.38 -16.12 -11.87
CA ALA A 186 -1.23 -16.90 -12.32
C ALA A 186 0.10 -16.16 -12.04
N THR A 187 0.14 -14.83 -12.15
CA THR A 187 1.32 -14.03 -11.81
C THR A 187 1.63 -14.14 -10.31
N LEU A 188 0.64 -14.00 -9.44
CA LEU A 188 0.80 -14.14 -7.99
C LEU A 188 1.27 -15.55 -7.59
N GLN A 189 0.67 -16.58 -8.19
CA GLN A 189 1.02 -17.98 -7.93
C GLN A 189 2.48 -18.31 -8.27
N ASN A 190 3.07 -17.63 -9.27
CA ASN A 190 4.45 -17.87 -9.72
C ASN A 190 5.43 -16.78 -9.25
N LEU A 191 4.98 -15.81 -8.45
CA LEU A 191 5.80 -14.66 -8.07
C LEU A 191 6.97 -15.08 -7.19
N ASP A 192 6.77 -16.06 -6.31
CA ASP A 192 7.83 -16.61 -5.46
C ASP A 192 8.91 -17.32 -6.27
N ALA A 193 8.53 -18.11 -7.28
CA ALA A 193 9.46 -18.73 -8.21
C ALA A 193 10.31 -17.69 -8.95
N TYR A 194 9.72 -16.55 -9.33
CA TYR A 194 10.46 -15.44 -9.93
C TYR A 194 11.42 -14.75 -8.93
N LEU A 195 10.92 -14.39 -7.73
CA LEU A 195 11.70 -13.63 -6.73
C LEU A 195 12.81 -14.44 -6.07
N LEU A 196 12.68 -15.77 -6.04
CA LEU A 196 13.69 -16.68 -5.49
C LEU A 196 14.69 -17.16 -6.56
N ASP A 197 14.42 -16.91 -7.84
CA ASP A 197 15.37 -17.16 -8.92
C ASP A 197 16.33 -15.97 -9.07
N LEU A 198 17.44 -16.06 -8.31
CA LEU A 198 18.46 -15.01 -8.22
C LEU A 198 19.16 -14.70 -9.55
N THR A 199 18.94 -15.51 -10.60
CA THR A 199 19.50 -15.27 -11.94
C THR A 199 18.63 -14.35 -12.79
N ARG A 200 17.34 -14.19 -12.44
CA ARG A 200 16.38 -13.40 -13.22
C ARG A 200 16.38 -11.92 -12.90
N HIS A 201 16.97 -11.53 -11.77
CA HIS A 201 16.96 -10.15 -11.32
C HIS A 201 18.10 -9.80 -10.38
N ARG A 202 18.31 -8.50 -10.14
CA ARG A 202 19.39 -7.98 -9.30
C ARG A 202 19.03 -7.80 -7.83
N SER A 203 17.78 -8.07 -7.46
CA SER A 203 17.25 -7.91 -6.09
C SER A 203 17.59 -9.05 -5.13
N ALA A 204 18.44 -10.01 -5.50
CA ALA A 204 18.74 -11.20 -4.71
C ALA A 204 19.17 -10.92 -3.26
N ALA A 205 19.88 -9.81 -3.03
CA ALA A 205 20.36 -9.41 -1.71
C ALA A 205 19.40 -8.50 -0.93
N ARG A 206 18.20 -8.22 -1.47
CA ARG A 206 17.26 -7.26 -0.88
C ARG A 206 15.98 -7.95 -0.42
N PRO A 207 15.46 -7.62 0.77
CA PRO A 207 14.14 -8.09 1.17
C PRO A 207 13.05 -7.46 0.28
N LEU A 208 11.93 -8.16 0.13
CA LEU A 208 10.75 -7.60 -0.51
C LEU A 208 10.02 -6.71 0.50
N HIS A 209 9.94 -5.42 0.22
CA HIS A 209 9.25 -4.46 1.08
C HIS A 209 7.73 -4.51 0.88
N ALA A 210 7.28 -4.44 -0.37
CA ALA A 210 5.86 -4.40 -0.67
C ALA A 210 5.48 -5.02 -2.02
N ILE A 211 4.25 -5.53 -2.07
CA ILE A 211 3.51 -5.85 -3.29
C ILE A 211 2.47 -4.75 -3.50
N LEU A 212 2.64 -3.97 -4.56
CA LEU A 212 1.77 -2.86 -4.95
C LEU A 212 0.85 -3.32 -6.09
N LEU A 213 -0.47 -3.23 -5.91
CA LEU A 213 -1.47 -3.61 -6.91
C LEU A 213 -2.26 -2.38 -7.39
N ASP A 214 -2.01 -1.95 -8.62
CA ASP A 214 -2.62 -0.75 -9.22
C ASP A 214 -3.39 -1.12 -10.50
N SER A 215 -4.70 -1.36 -10.46
CA SER A 215 -5.61 -1.44 -9.31
C SER A 215 -6.21 -2.84 -9.08
N ALA A 216 -6.70 -3.10 -7.87
CA ALA A 216 -7.44 -4.33 -7.56
C ALA A 216 -8.82 -4.38 -8.25
N SER A 217 -9.35 -3.23 -8.67
CA SER A 217 -10.66 -3.10 -9.30
C SER A 217 -10.63 -3.19 -10.83
N ALA A 218 -9.46 -3.20 -11.47
CA ALA A 218 -9.31 -3.08 -12.93
C ALA A 218 -10.14 -4.11 -13.73
N PHE A 219 -10.17 -5.36 -13.26
CA PHE A 219 -10.87 -6.46 -13.95
C PHE A 219 -12.27 -6.75 -13.42
N PHE A 220 -12.74 -6.02 -12.40
CA PHE A 220 -13.97 -6.35 -11.67
C PHE A 220 -15.21 -6.37 -12.55
N TRP A 221 -15.42 -5.34 -13.37
CA TRP A 221 -16.62 -5.27 -14.22
C TRP A 221 -16.63 -6.31 -15.33
N PRO A 222 -15.52 -6.52 -16.08
CA PRO A 222 -15.42 -7.65 -17.01
C PRO A 222 -15.68 -9.01 -16.34
N ASP A 223 -15.11 -9.25 -15.16
CA ASP A 223 -15.28 -10.51 -14.45
C ASP A 223 -16.70 -10.69 -13.94
N ARG A 224 -17.31 -9.62 -13.44
CA ARG A 224 -18.72 -9.64 -13.02
C ARG A 224 -19.64 -9.98 -14.19
N LEU A 225 -19.39 -9.43 -15.38
CA LEU A 225 -20.15 -9.79 -16.57
C LEU A 225 -19.98 -11.28 -16.90
N ARG A 226 -18.76 -11.82 -16.85
CA ARG A 226 -18.50 -13.26 -17.08
C ARG A 226 -19.26 -14.15 -16.08
N ASP A 227 -19.29 -13.75 -14.81
CA ASP A 227 -20.04 -14.43 -13.76
C ASP A 227 -21.56 -14.36 -13.94
N GLU A 228 -22.08 -13.23 -14.44
CA GLU A 228 -23.50 -13.10 -14.81
C GLU A 228 -23.87 -13.99 -16.01
N VAL A 229 -22.99 -14.10 -17.01
CA VAL A 229 -23.17 -15.02 -18.14
C VAL A 229 -23.18 -16.47 -17.67
N ALA A 230 -22.19 -16.89 -16.87
CA ALA A 230 -22.11 -18.24 -16.34
C ALA A 230 -23.36 -18.61 -15.52
N ARG A 231 -23.83 -17.72 -14.64
CA ARG A 231 -25.08 -17.93 -13.90
C ARG A 231 -26.31 -18.07 -14.78
N THR A 232 -26.33 -17.45 -15.95
CA THR A 232 -27.45 -17.55 -16.89
C THR A 232 -27.47 -18.93 -17.58
N GLU A 233 -26.29 -19.48 -17.88
CA GLU A 233 -26.13 -20.82 -18.44
C GLU A 233 -26.55 -21.92 -17.44
N GLU A 234 -26.42 -21.65 -16.14
CA GLU A 234 -26.84 -22.55 -15.06
C GLU A 234 -28.37 -22.60 -14.84
N ILE A 235 -29.14 -21.70 -15.47
CA ILE A 235 -30.60 -21.65 -15.28
C ILE A 235 -31.24 -22.93 -15.81
N GLY A 236 -31.91 -23.67 -14.93
CA GLY A 236 -32.57 -24.93 -15.26
C GLY A 236 -31.66 -26.16 -15.09
N CYS A 237 -30.38 -25.99 -14.75
CA CYS A 237 -29.49 -27.08 -14.41
C CYS A 237 -29.75 -27.60 -12.98
N PRO A 238 -29.63 -28.92 -12.73
CA PRO A 238 -29.70 -29.45 -11.37
C PRO A 238 -28.57 -28.89 -10.47
N SER A 239 -28.86 -28.56 -9.21
CA SER A 239 -27.86 -27.98 -8.29
C SER A 239 -26.62 -28.87 -8.08
N ALA A 240 -26.78 -30.19 -8.16
CA ALA A 240 -25.65 -31.12 -8.05
C ALA A 240 -24.69 -31.03 -9.25
N GLU A 241 -25.20 -30.70 -10.43
CA GLU A 241 -24.39 -30.49 -11.63
C GLU A 241 -23.64 -29.16 -11.55
N ILE A 242 -24.31 -28.09 -11.11
CA ILE A 242 -23.69 -26.78 -10.88
C ILE A 242 -22.53 -26.91 -9.86
N GLU A 243 -22.76 -27.59 -8.74
CA GLU A 243 -21.73 -27.77 -7.71
C GLU A 243 -20.56 -28.64 -8.21
N ARG A 244 -20.84 -29.69 -9.00
CA ARG A 244 -19.80 -30.50 -9.64
C ARG A 244 -18.95 -29.67 -10.60
N ASP A 245 -19.58 -28.87 -11.44
CA ASP A 245 -18.89 -28.05 -12.43
C ASP A 245 -18.07 -26.93 -11.77
N ARG A 246 -18.57 -26.38 -10.65
CA ARG A 246 -17.81 -25.47 -9.78
C ARG A 246 -16.56 -26.14 -9.19
N GLN A 247 -16.70 -27.34 -8.63
CA GLN A 247 -15.57 -28.09 -8.06
C GLN A 247 -14.53 -28.47 -9.11
N GLN A 248 -14.96 -28.70 -10.35
CA GLN A 248 -14.08 -29.01 -11.48
C GLN A 248 -13.58 -27.75 -12.21
N GLN A 249 -13.85 -26.55 -11.70
CA GLN A 249 -13.52 -25.26 -12.31
C GLN A 249 -13.96 -25.15 -13.79
N ARG A 250 -15.11 -25.77 -14.13
CA ARG A 250 -15.70 -25.73 -15.47
C ARG A 250 -16.56 -24.51 -15.72
N SER A 251 -17.06 -23.88 -14.65
CA SER A 251 -17.83 -22.63 -14.68
C SER A 251 -17.05 -21.52 -13.96
N PHE A 252 -17.21 -20.29 -14.44
CA PHE A 252 -16.57 -19.12 -13.85
C PHE A 252 -17.38 -18.61 -12.66
N HIS A 253 -16.73 -18.43 -11.51
CA HIS A 253 -17.34 -17.84 -10.33
C HIS A 253 -16.50 -16.71 -9.76
N LEU A 254 -17.04 -15.49 -9.80
CA LEU A 254 -16.37 -14.27 -9.35
C LEU A 254 -15.87 -14.39 -7.91
N VAL A 255 -16.70 -14.92 -7.01
CA VAL A 255 -16.38 -15.04 -5.58
C VAL A 255 -15.23 -16.03 -5.32
N VAL A 256 -15.08 -17.06 -6.16
CA VAL A 256 -13.99 -18.03 -6.05
C VAL A 256 -12.69 -17.37 -6.47
N LEU A 257 -12.65 -16.74 -7.66
CA LEU A 257 -11.46 -16.08 -8.17
C LEU A 257 -10.94 -14.98 -7.23
N TYR A 258 -11.83 -14.11 -6.75
CA TYR A 258 -11.44 -13.01 -5.86
C TYR A 258 -10.99 -13.51 -4.47
N ARG A 259 -11.47 -14.68 -4.03
CA ARG A 259 -10.94 -15.35 -2.83
C ARG A 259 -9.52 -15.86 -3.09
N GLU A 260 -9.30 -16.57 -4.19
CA GLU A 260 -7.98 -17.11 -4.57
C GLU A 260 -6.95 -15.98 -4.69
N LEU A 261 -7.31 -14.82 -5.24
CA LEU A 261 -6.44 -13.65 -5.29
C LEU A 261 -5.99 -13.18 -3.89
N VAL A 262 -6.91 -13.12 -2.91
CA VAL A 262 -6.57 -12.73 -1.53
C VAL A 262 -5.73 -13.80 -0.85
N GLU A 263 -6.06 -15.07 -1.07
CA GLU A 263 -5.31 -16.20 -0.49
C GLU A 263 -3.86 -16.21 -1.01
N GLU A 264 -3.64 -15.96 -2.30
CA GLU A 264 -2.30 -15.85 -2.88
C GLU A 264 -1.55 -14.61 -2.38
N LEU A 265 -2.21 -13.46 -2.24
CA LEU A 265 -1.60 -12.28 -1.64
C LEU A 265 -1.18 -12.54 -0.19
N LEU A 266 -2.04 -13.16 0.62
CA LEU A 266 -1.72 -13.55 2.00
C LEU A 266 -0.59 -14.57 2.07
N ARG A 267 -0.55 -15.55 1.15
CA ARG A 267 0.54 -16.53 1.04
C ARG A 267 1.87 -15.84 0.78
N LEU A 268 1.92 -14.92 -0.19
CA LEU A 268 3.11 -14.16 -0.53
C LEU A 268 3.52 -13.23 0.62
N GLN A 269 2.56 -12.58 1.26
CA GLN A 269 2.78 -11.74 2.43
C GLN A 269 3.46 -12.52 3.55
N ALA A 270 2.94 -13.70 3.89
CA ALA A 270 3.53 -14.58 4.90
C ALA A 270 4.90 -15.13 4.49
N ARG A 271 5.11 -15.38 3.19
CA ARG A 271 6.36 -15.95 2.66
C ARG A 271 7.51 -14.95 2.65
N PHE A 272 7.22 -13.69 2.33
CA PHE A 272 8.24 -12.65 2.17
C PHE A 272 8.26 -11.62 3.29
N ASP A 273 7.30 -11.68 4.21
CA ASP A 273 7.11 -10.72 5.31
C ASP A 273 6.95 -9.28 4.80
N CYS A 274 6.25 -9.13 3.69
CA CYS A 274 6.09 -7.85 2.99
C CYS A 274 4.73 -7.22 3.24
N VAL A 275 4.59 -5.95 2.92
CA VAL A 275 3.29 -5.24 2.91
C VAL A 275 2.54 -5.51 1.61
N VAL A 276 1.20 -5.54 1.68
CA VAL A 276 0.36 -5.44 0.47
C VAL A 276 -0.31 -4.08 0.43
N ILE A 277 -0.13 -3.34 -0.66
CA ILE A 277 -0.80 -2.06 -0.90
C ILE A 277 -1.56 -2.18 -2.21
N TYR A 278 -2.84 -1.84 -2.22
CA TYR A 278 -3.61 -1.88 -3.44
C TYR A 278 -4.51 -0.66 -3.58
N THR A 279 -4.77 -0.28 -4.84
CA THR A 279 -5.70 0.80 -5.15
C THR A 279 -7.04 0.23 -5.58
N THR A 280 -8.11 0.97 -5.29
CA THR A 280 -9.47 0.68 -5.74
C THR A 280 -10.13 1.92 -6.32
N TRP A 281 -11.20 1.70 -7.07
CA TRP A 281 -12.08 2.79 -7.50
C TRP A 281 -13.05 3.12 -6.37
N GLY A 282 -13.21 4.41 -6.06
CA GLY A 282 -14.24 4.88 -5.14
C GLY A 282 -15.60 4.91 -5.83
N VAL A 283 -16.30 3.77 -5.84
CA VAL A 283 -17.63 3.66 -6.44
C VAL A 283 -18.69 4.15 -5.44
N SER A 284 -19.57 5.05 -5.87
CA SER A 284 -20.71 5.56 -5.09
C SER A 284 -20.30 6.15 -3.73
N PRO A 285 -19.66 7.33 -3.70
CA PRO A 285 -19.27 7.97 -2.45
C PRO A 285 -20.48 8.25 -1.57
N ALA A 286 -20.38 7.86 -0.30
CA ALA A 286 -21.20 8.41 0.77
C ALA A 286 -20.42 9.57 1.42
N TYR A 287 -21.11 10.65 1.78
CA TYR A 287 -20.47 11.80 2.42
C TYR A 287 -20.78 11.80 3.92
N ASN A 288 -19.75 11.94 4.74
CA ASN A 288 -19.93 12.08 6.19
C ASN A 288 -20.43 13.50 6.55
N HIS A 289 -20.69 13.74 7.84
CA HIS A 289 -21.14 15.04 8.34
C HIS A 289 -20.14 16.20 8.10
N GLN A 290 -18.86 15.87 7.86
CA GLN A 290 -17.80 16.83 7.52
C GLN A 290 -17.66 17.05 6.01
N GLY A 291 -18.49 16.39 5.18
CA GLY A 291 -18.44 16.47 3.72
C GLY A 291 -17.27 15.69 3.09
N LEU A 292 -16.59 14.82 3.84
CA LEU A 292 -15.56 13.94 3.32
C LEU A 292 -16.19 12.69 2.71
N PRO A 293 -15.76 12.26 1.50
CA PRO A 293 -16.26 11.04 0.91
C PRO A 293 -15.71 9.81 1.63
N SER A 294 -16.55 8.78 1.67
CA SER A 294 -16.35 7.46 2.23
C SER A 294 -16.91 6.44 1.27
N PHE A 295 -16.23 5.31 1.09
CA PHE A 295 -16.55 4.36 0.03
C PHE A 295 -16.89 2.99 0.58
N LYS A 296 -18.06 2.50 0.18
CA LYS A 296 -18.41 1.11 0.41
C LYS A 296 -17.50 0.20 -0.42
N PRO A 297 -16.82 -0.79 0.19
CA PRO A 297 -16.05 -1.78 -0.56
C PRO A 297 -16.94 -2.53 -1.56
N HIS A 298 -16.59 -2.43 -2.84
CA HIS A 298 -17.36 -3.04 -3.94
C HIS A 298 -16.78 -4.40 -4.36
N LEU A 299 -15.51 -4.66 -4.04
CA LEU A 299 -14.88 -5.95 -4.32
C LEU A 299 -15.51 -7.06 -3.47
N PRO A 300 -15.69 -8.27 -4.03
CA PRO A 300 -16.45 -9.34 -3.40
C PRO A 300 -15.65 -10.09 -2.33
N GLY A 301 -16.36 -10.82 -1.47
CA GLY A 301 -15.78 -11.79 -0.55
C GLY A 301 -14.78 -11.18 0.45
N LEU A 302 -13.59 -11.78 0.52
CA LEU A 302 -12.56 -11.45 1.52
C LEU A 302 -11.99 -10.04 1.37
N TRP A 303 -12.11 -9.41 0.19
CA TRP A 303 -11.62 -8.04 -0.04
C TRP A 303 -12.27 -7.00 0.89
N LYS A 304 -13.46 -7.30 1.44
CA LYS A 304 -14.14 -6.45 2.42
C LYS A 304 -13.47 -6.43 3.79
N THR A 305 -12.70 -7.45 4.14
CA THR A 305 -12.05 -7.59 5.46
C THR A 305 -10.54 -7.79 5.36
N PHE A 306 -10.03 -7.85 4.12
CA PHE A 306 -8.61 -8.00 3.80
C PHE A 306 -7.75 -6.80 4.21
N PRO A 307 -8.11 -5.53 3.93
CA PRO A 307 -7.30 -4.39 4.33
C PRO A 307 -7.36 -4.17 5.85
N VAL A 308 -6.22 -3.84 6.43
CA VAL A 308 -6.10 -3.37 7.82
C VAL A 308 -6.43 -1.89 7.91
N LEU A 309 -5.94 -1.10 6.96
CA LEU A 309 -6.17 0.33 6.87
C LEU A 309 -6.77 0.65 5.50
N ARG A 310 -7.81 1.48 5.49
CA ARG A 310 -8.39 2.09 4.29
C ARG A 310 -8.17 3.58 4.32
N VAL A 311 -7.64 4.12 3.23
CA VAL A 311 -7.49 5.57 3.07
C VAL A 311 -8.12 6.04 1.77
N VAL A 312 -8.66 7.24 1.80
CA VAL A 312 -9.13 7.97 0.62
C VAL A 312 -8.08 9.00 0.24
N VAL A 313 -7.80 9.08 -1.06
CA VAL A 313 -6.95 10.12 -1.64
C VAL A 313 -7.79 10.99 -2.55
N GLN A 314 -7.70 12.31 -2.39
CA GLN A 314 -8.40 13.27 -3.23
C GLN A 314 -7.50 14.45 -3.56
N ARG A 315 -7.65 14.97 -4.78
CA ARG A 315 -7.06 16.26 -5.16
C ARG A 315 -7.84 17.38 -4.49
N ASP A 316 -7.15 18.29 -3.83
CA ASP A 316 -7.78 19.48 -3.26
C ASP A 316 -8.37 20.29 -4.42
N SER A 317 -9.70 20.41 -4.43
CA SER A 317 -10.41 21.09 -5.50
C SER A 317 -10.40 22.60 -5.27
N VAL A 318 -10.12 23.35 -6.33
CA VAL A 318 -10.47 24.78 -6.35
C VAL A 318 -11.97 24.89 -6.54
N GLN A 319 -12.64 25.63 -5.66
CA GLN A 319 -14.09 25.83 -5.69
C GLN A 319 -14.54 26.33 -7.07
N ALA A 320 -15.55 25.67 -7.64
CA ALA A 320 -16.14 26.10 -8.90
C ALA A 320 -16.68 27.54 -8.77
N PHE A 321 -16.73 28.27 -9.89
CA PHE A 321 -17.39 29.57 -9.91
C PHE A 321 -18.87 29.40 -9.55
N GLY A 322 -19.37 30.27 -8.67
CA GLY A 322 -20.78 30.28 -8.33
C GLY A 322 -21.61 30.78 -9.52
N PRO A 323 -22.92 30.46 -9.56
CA PRO A 323 -23.79 30.93 -10.63
C PRO A 323 -23.84 32.46 -10.74
N GLU A 324 -23.55 33.18 -9.65
CA GLU A 324 -23.55 34.65 -9.59
C GLU A 324 -22.18 35.29 -9.93
N THR A 325 -21.14 34.49 -10.21
CA THR A 325 -19.80 35.05 -10.48
C THR A 325 -19.76 35.70 -11.86
N THR A 326 -19.42 36.99 -11.93
CA THR A 326 -19.23 37.68 -13.21
C THR A 326 -17.92 37.29 -13.89
N VAL A 327 -17.83 37.47 -15.22
CA VAL A 327 -16.59 37.22 -15.97
C VAL A 327 -15.42 38.06 -15.43
N ALA A 328 -15.66 39.31 -15.04
CA ALA A 328 -14.63 40.19 -14.49
C ALA A 328 -14.16 39.76 -13.09
N ASP A 329 -15.04 39.20 -12.26
CA ASP A 329 -14.65 38.58 -10.99
C ASP A 329 -13.85 37.29 -11.23
N ALA A 330 -14.27 36.48 -12.20
CA ALA A 330 -13.57 35.25 -12.57
C ALA A 330 -12.16 35.52 -13.12
N GLU A 331 -11.96 36.56 -13.92
CA GLU A 331 -10.64 36.99 -14.42
C GLU A 331 -9.75 37.50 -13.29
N ARG A 332 -10.29 38.26 -12.32
CA ARG A 332 -9.55 38.70 -11.13
C ARG A 332 -9.07 37.51 -10.29
N ASP A 333 -9.91 36.50 -10.13
CA ASP A 333 -9.59 35.31 -9.35
C ASP A 333 -8.73 34.29 -10.11
N ALA A 334 -8.64 34.40 -11.44
CA ALA A 334 -8.03 33.38 -12.30
C ALA A 334 -6.58 33.09 -11.90
N PHE A 335 -5.76 34.12 -11.64
CA PHE A 335 -4.36 33.95 -11.26
C PHE A 335 -4.21 33.22 -9.92
N THR A 336 -4.95 33.63 -8.90
CA THR A 336 -4.93 33.02 -7.57
C THR A 336 -5.39 31.56 -7.64
N ARG A 337 -6.47 31.30 -8.38
CA ARG A 337 -7.00 29.94 -8.57
C ARG A 337 -6.03 29.06 -9.34
N GLN A 338 -5.41 29.58 -10.41
CA GLN A 338 -4.38 28.85 -11.16
C GLN A 338 -3.19 28.51 -10.26
N THR A 339 -2.80 29.42 -9.38
CA THR A 339 -1.72 29.19 -8.40
C THR A 339 -2.05 28.02 -7.48
N VAL A 340 -3.28 27.95 -6.95
CA VAL A 340 -3.73 26.82 -6.12
C VAL A 340 -3.79 25.50 -6.91
N VAL A 341 -4.23 25.53 -8.18
CA VAL A 341 -4.20 24.35 -9.05
C VAL A 341 -2.77 23.86 -9.28
N LEU A 342 -1.83 24.79 -9.46
CA LEU A 342 -0.40 24.53 -9.69
C LEU A 342 0.32 23.99 -8.45
N GLN A 343 -0.13 24.34 -7.24
CA GLN A 343 0.37 23.72 -5.99
C GLN A 343 0.19 22.20 -6.00
N GLY A 344 -0.78 21.68 -6.78
CA GLY A 344 -0.92 20.25 -6.99
C GLY A 344 -1.14 19.50 -5.68
N LYS A 345 -1.89 20.08 -4.75
CA LYS A 345 -2.12 19.55 -3.41
C LYS A 345 -3.17 18.43 -3.41
N PHE A 346 -2.89 17.38 -2.66
CA PHE A 346 -3.74 16.22 -2.44
C PHE A 346 -3.87 15.97 -0.95
N SER A 347 -5.07 15.60 -0.53
CA SER A 347 -5.37 15.21 0.84
C SER A 347 -5.61 13.70 0.91
N VAL A 348 -5.15 13.11 2.00
CA VAL A 348 -5.34 11.70 2.37
C VAL A 348 -5.98 11.64 3.73
N TRP A 349 -6.98 10.80 3.91
CA TRP A 349 -7.58 10.54 5.22
C TRP A 349 -8.06 9.10 5.35
N VAL A 350 -8.26 8.65 6.58
CA VAL A 350 -8.84 7.32 6.87
C VAL A 350 -10.29 7.27 6.37
N ASP A 351 -10.64 6.23 5.61
CA ASP A 351 -12.03 6.03 5.17
C ASP A 351 -12.90 5.61 6.39
N PRO A 352 -13.91 6.40 6.80
CA PRO A 352 -14.77 6.06 7.93
C PRO A 352 -15.79 4.97 7.62
N TRP A 353 -15.78 4.38 6.41
CA TRP A 353 -16.74 3.33 6.06
C TRP A 353 -16.63 2.13 7.01
N GLY A 354 -17.74 1.75 7.64
CA GLY A 354 -17.78 0.64 8.60
C GLY A 354 -17.22 1.00 9.97
N GLN A 355 -17.08 2.29 10.29
CA GLN A 355 -16.62 2.76 11.60
C GLN A 355 -17.50 2.29 12.77
N GLU A 356 -18.77 1.98 12.51
CA GLU A 356 -19.69 1.39 13.48
C GLU A 356 -19.20 0.06 14.08
N ASP A 357 -18.37 -0.67 13.33
CA ASP A 357 -17.81 -1.96 13.74
C ASP A 357 -16.39 -1.82 14.33
N TRP A 358 -15.83 -0.60 14.42
CA TRP A 358 -14.47 -0.41 14.89
C TRP A 358 -14.37 -0.54 16.42
N PRO A 359 -13.31 -1.17 16.93
CA PRO A 359 -13.01 -1.17 18.36
C PRO A 359 -12.91 0.27 18.93
N PRO A 360 -13.42 0.51 20.15
CA PRO A 360 -13.36 1.82 20.81
C PRO A 360 -11.97 2.48 20.88
N PRO A 361 -10.85 1.73 21.05
CA PRO A 361 -9.51 2.31 21.04
C PRO A 361 -9.16 3.00 19.71
N ILE A 362 -9.58 2.43 18.57
CA ILE A 362 -9.32 3.02 17.25
C ILE A 362 -10.10 4.33 17.11
N VAL A 363 -11.38 4.31 17.48
CA VAL A 363 -12.24 5.51 17.41
C VAL A 363 -11.73 6.63 18.30
N SER A 364 -11.20 6.29 19.48
CA SER A 364 -10.65 7.28 20.43
C SER A 364 -9.30 7.84 19.98
N ALA A 365 -8.48 7.03 19.29
CA ALA A 365 -7.18 7.45 18.79
C ALA A 365 -7.27 8.32 17.53
N LEU A 366 -8.31 8.11 16.70
CA LEU A 366 -8.56 8.93 15.52
C LEU A 366 -9.27 10.22 15.89
N ASP A 367 -8.51 11.28 16.15
CA ASP A 367 -9.07 12.62 16.28
C ASP A 367 -9.49 13.18 14.91
N TRP A 368 -10.77 13.03 14.60
CA TRP A 368 -11.43 13.55 13.39
C TRP A 368 -11.53 15.08 13.34
N SER A 369 -11.22 15.78 14.45
CA SER A 369 -11.26 17.24 14.56
C SER A 369 -9.88 17.89 14.56
N GLY A 370 -8.85 17.17 15.04
CA GLY A 370 -7.47 17.65 15.19
C GLY A 370 -6.50 17.25 14.07
N GLY A 371 -6.98 16.68 12.96
CA GLY A 371 -6.14 16.34 11.80
C GLY A 371 -5.24 15.12 11.99
N CYS A 372 -5.46 14.31 13.03
CA CYS A 372 -4.69 13.07 13.25
C CYS A 372 -5.07 11.98 12.23
N CYS A 373 -6.30 12.02 11.70
CA CYS A 373 -6.81 11.06 10.72
C CYS A 373 -6.47 11.40 9.26
N SER A 374 -5.71 12.47 9.00
CA SER A 374 -5.43 12.94 7.65
C SER A 374 -4.04 13.58 7.50
N PHE A 375 -3.56 13.65 6.27
CA PHE A 375 -2.36 14.39 5.89
C PHE A 375 -2.46 14.83 4.43
N ALA A 376 -1.56 15.72 4.02
CA ALA A 376 -1.51 16.18 2.64
C ALA A 376 -0.14 15.91 2.00
N PHE A 377 -0.16 15.80 0.68
CA PHE A 377 1.02 15.78 -0.16
C PHE A 377 0.81 16.61 -1.42
N GLU A 378 1.91 17.05 -2.02
CA GLU A 378 1.94 17.84 -3.24
C GLU A 378 2.55 17.00 -4.36
N VAL A 379 1.99 17.13 -5.56
CA VAL A 379 2.47 16.48 -6.77
C VAL A 379 2.89 17.56 -7.75
N THR A 380 4.19 17.64 -8.00
CA THR A 380 4.76 18.57 -8.98
C THR A 380 5.42 17.79 -10.12
N ARG A 381 6.02 18.49 -11.09
CA ARG A 381 6.79 17.84 -12.15
C ARG A 381 8.04 17.14 -11.61
N GLU A 382 8.63 17.72 -10.58
CA GLU A 382 9.89 17.33 -9.94
C GLU A 382 9.72 16.13 -9.02
N GLY A 383 8.52 15.91 -8.46
CA GLY A 383 8.27 14.74 -7.63
C GLY A 383 6.95 14.77 -6.86
N VAL A 384 6.98 14.10 -5.71
CA VAL A 384 5.89 14.07 -4.73
C VAL A 384 6.48 14.42 -3.37
N PHE A 385 5.85 15.37 -2.66
CA PHE A 385 6.36 15.91 -1.39
C PHE A 385 5.27 15.85 -0.32
N LEU A 386 5.57 15.30 0.86
CA LEU A 386 4.62 15.24 1.98
C LEU A 386 4.69 16.52 2.80
N GLY A 387 3.65 16.90 3.56
CA GLY A 387 3.59 18.18 4.27
C GLY A 387 4.71 18.49 5.29
N SER A 388 5.50 17.51 5.75
CA SER A 388 6.75 17.75 6.48
C SER A 388 7.91 18.22 5.59
N ASP A 389 7.76 18.00 4.28
CA ASP A 389 8.73 18.21 3.23
C ASP A 389 8.39 19.45 2.36
N ALA A 390 7.11 19.84 2.30
CA ALA A 390 6.61 20.89 1.40
C ALA A 390 6.91 22.35 1.84
N GLY A 391 7.35 22.59 3.08
CA GLY A 391 7.49 23.94 3.66
C GLY A 391 8.49 24.88 2.96
N ALA A 392 9.33 24.38 2.04
CA ALA A 392 10.36 25.17 1.36
C ALA A 392 10.18 25.26 -0.18
N ALA A 393 9.25 24.50 -0.77
CA ALA A 393 9.10 24.45 -2.23
C ALA A 393 8.32 25.65 -2.82
N GLY A 394 7.76 26.53 -1.98
CA GLY A 394 6.88 27.64 -2.36
C GLY A 394 7.48 29.05 -2.29
N SER A 395 8.80 29.21 -2.17
CA SER A 395 9.46 30.53 -2.16
C SER A 395 10.76 30.53 -2.96
N LYS A 396 10.64 30.43 -4.29
CA LYS A 396 11.58 31.05 -5.23
C LYS A 396 10.83 31.56 -6.45
#